data_AF-A0A2J4PJC0-F1
#
_entry.id   AF-A0A2J4PJC0-F1
#
_cell.length_a   1.000
_cell.length_b   1.000
_cell.length_c   1.000
_cell.angle_alpha   90.00
_cell.angle_beta   90.00
_cell.angle_gamma   90.00
#
_symmetry.space_group_name_H-M   'P 1'
#
loop_
_entity.id
_entity.type
_entity.pdbx_description
1 polymer ?
#
loop_
_entity_poly.entity_id
_entity_poly.type
_entity_poly.pdbx_seq_one_letter_code
_entity_poly.pdbx_strand_id
1 'polypeptide(L)' 'MAAKIIDGKTIAQQVRSEVAEKVKARVAAGFRAPGLAVVLVGSNPASHIYVGS' A
#
# COMPACT_ATOMS: atom_id res chain seq x y z
N MET A 1 23.63 13.38 -21.27
CA MET A 1 22.43 12.50 -21.18
C MET A 1 21.80 12.73 -19.82
N ALA A 2 20.48 12.93 -19.75
CA ALA A 2 19.78 13.03 -18.46
C ALA A 2 19.61 11.64 -17.84
N ALA A 3 19.69 11.55 -16.51
CA ALA A 3 19.43 10.30 -15.81
C ALA A 3 17.97 9.87 -15.99
N LYS A 4 17.73 8.57 -16.16
CA LYS A 4 16.38 8.02 -16.21
C LYS A 4 15.77 8.06 -14.81
N ILE A 5 14.66 8.77 -14.64
CA ILE A 5 13.89 8.74 -13.40
C ILE A 5 13.18 7.40 -13.29
N ILE A 6 13.34 6.74 -12.15
CA ILE A 6 12.54 5.57 -11.80
C ILE A 6 11.22 6.10 -11.22
N ASP A 7 10.12 5.92 -11.95
CA ASP A 7 8.79 6.37 -11.53
C ASP A 7 8.21 5.42 -10.47
N GLY A 8 8.57 5.69 -9.21
CA GLY A 8 8.09 4.93 -8.06
C GLY A 8 6.56 5.00 -7.88
N LYS A 9 5.88 6.02 -8.41
CA LYS A 9 4.43 6.15 -8.29
C LYS A 9 3.72 5.13 -9.17
N THR A 10 4.12 5.05 -10.44
CA THR A 10 3.58 4.06 -11.38
C THR A 10 3.88 2.64 -10.91
N ILE A 11 5.12 2.39 -10.45
CA ILE A 11 5.51 1.09 -9.90
C ILE A 11 4.69 0.73 -8.66
N ALA A 12 4.51 1.67 -7.71
CA ALA A 12 3.71 1.42 -6.52
C ALA A 12 2.24 1.13 -6.84
N GLN A 13 1.66 1.83 -7.84
CA GLN A 13 0.30 1.55 -8.29
C GLN A 13 0.17 0.13 -8.86
N GLN A 14 1.13 -0.29 -9.68
CA GLN A 14 1.14 -1.66 -10.22
C GLN A 14 1.19 -2.70 -9.09
N VAL A 15 2.10 -2.54 -8.13
CA VAL A 15 2.22 -3.48 -7.00
C VAL A 15 0.93 -3.52 -6.17
N ARG A 16 0.31 -2.37 -5.90
CA ARG A 16 -0.97 -2.31 -5.17
C ARG A 16 -2.09 -3.05 -5.91
N SER A 17 -2.17 -2.91 -7.23
CA SER A 17 -3.15 -3.65 -8.07
C SER A 17 -2.92 -5.16 -8.01
N GLU A 18 -1.67 -5.61 -8.12
CA GLU A 18 -1.34 -7.04 -8.02
C GLU A 18 -1.70 -7.63 -6.65
N VAL A 19 -1.43 -6.89 -5.57
CA VAL A 19 -1.82 -7.29 -4.21
C VAL A 19 -3.34 -7.34 -4.07
N ALA A 20 -4.07 -6.38 -4.64
CA ALA A 20 -5.52 -6.36 -4.60
C ALA A 20 -6.12 -7.61 -5.26
N GLU A 21 -5.63 -8.02 -6.44
CA GLU A 21 -6.09 -9.25 -7.10
C GLU A 21 -5.78 -10.51 -6.29
N LYS A 22 -4.60 -10.58 -5.66
CA LYS A 22 -4.25 -11.70 -4.77
C LYS A 22 -5.17 -11.78 -3.55
N VAL A 23 -5.52 -10.63 -2.95
CA VAL A 23 -6.45 -10.59 -1.82
C VAL A 23 -7.86 -11.00 -2.26
N LYS A 24 -8.34 -10.55 -3.42
CA LYS A 24 -9.62 -11.00 -4.00
C LYS A 24 -9.66 -12.51 -4.17
N ALA A 25 -8.62 -13.09 -4.78
CA ALA A 25 -8.52 -14.54 -4.97
C ALA A 25 -8.50 -15.31 -3.64
N ARG A 26 -7.77 -14.81 -2.65
CA ARG A 26 -7.74 -15.38 -1.29
C ARG A 26 -9.13 -15.41 -0.64
N VAL A 27 -9.86 -14.31 -0.73
CA VAL A 27 -11.22 -14.21 -0.17
C VAL A 27 -12.20 -15.10 -0.93
N ALA A 28 -12.10 -15.15 -2.26
CA ALA A 28 -12.92 -16.04 -3.08
C ALA A 28 -12.68 -17.54 -2.76
N ALA A 29 -11.46 -17.88 -2.35
CA ALA A 29 -11.12 -19.23 -1.86
C ALA A 29 -11.61 -19.51 -0.42
N GLY A 30 -12.39 -18.62 0.19
CA GLY A 30 -12.98 -18.79 1.53
C GLY A 30 -12.06 -18.40 2.68
N PHE A 31 -10.84 -17.90 2.41
CA PHE A 31 -9.93 -17.43 3.45
C PHE A 31 -10.25 -16.00 3.87
N ARG A 32 -10.00 -15.70 5.15
CA ARG A 32 -10.15 -14.34 5.67
C ARG A 32 -9.21 -13.34 4.97
N ALA A 33 -9.73 -12.13 4.72
CA ALA A 33 -8.95 -11.00 4.26
C ALA A 33 -7.81 -10.66 5.26
N PRO A 34 -6.59 -10.33 4.79
CA PRO A 34 -5.53 -9.84 5.66
C PRO A 34 -5.93 -8.52 6.35
N GLY A 35 -5.53 -8.35 7.61
CA GLY A 35 -5.71 -7.11 8.35
C GLY A 35 -4.36 -6.55 8.80
N LEU A 36 -4.19 -5.24 8.71
CA LEU A 36 -3.03 -4.52 9.25
C LEU A 36 -3.53 -3.48 10.25
N ALA A 37 -3.06 -3.56 11.49
CA ALA A 37 -3.32 -2.55 12.51
C ALA A 37 -2.11 -1.61 12.62
N VAL A 38 -2.36 -0.30 12.69
CA VAL A 38 -1.33 0.73 12.85
C VAL A 38 -1.66 1.54 14.10
N VAL A 39 -0.65 1.77 14.94
CA VAL A 39 -0.78 2.59 16.14
C VAL A 39 -0.04 3.90 15.92
N LEU A 40 -0.75 5.02 16.05
CA LEU A 40 -0.19 6.36 15.99
C LEU A 40 -0.28 6.99 17.38
N VAL A 41 0.85 7.46 17.90
CA VAL A 41 0.95 8.12 19.20
C VAL A 41 1.36 9.57 19.02
N GLY A 42 0.66 10.47 19.70
CA GLY A 42 0.87 11.91 19.57
C GLY A 42 0.22 12.47 18.31
N SER A 43 0.66 13.67 17.91
CA SER A 43 0.00 14.47 16.88
C SER A 43 0.97 15.11 15.87
N ASN A 44 2.09 14.43 15.59
CA ASN A 44 3.05 14.92 14.60
C ASN A 44 2.40 14.98 13.21
N PRO A 45 2.25 16.17 12.57
CA PRO A 45 1.57 16.32 11.29
C PRO A 45 2.12 15.40 10.18
N ALA A 46 3.43 15.19 10.14
CA ALA A 46 4.05 14.31 9.14
C ALA A 46 3.65 12.84 9.35
N SER A 47 3.56 12.39 10.60
CA SER A 47 3.14 11.02 10.92
C SER A 47 1.70 10.74 10.48
N HIS A 48 0.80 11.72 10.59
CA HIS A 48 -0.57 11.59 10.08
C HIS A 48 -0.61 11.42 8.56
N ILE A 49 0.28 12.11 7.83
CA ILE A 49 0.37 11.97 6.38
C ILE A 49 0.80 10.55 6.01
N TYR A 50 1.85 10.01 6.65
CA TYR A 50 2.34 8.66 6.34
C TYR A 50 1.38 7.53 6.74
N VAL A 51 0.59 7.71 7.80
CA VAL A 51 -0.39 6.71 8.23
C VAL A 51 -1.70 6.80 7.42
N GLY A 52 -2.07 7.98 6.94
CA GLY A 52 -3.30 8.21 6.17
C GLY A 52 -3.17 8.00 4.65
N SER A 53 -1.97 7.76 4.13
CA SER A 53 -1.65 7.66 2.69
C SER A 53 -1.78 6.25 2.09
#